data_AF-A0A5C0WMC7-F1
#
_entry.id   AF-A0A5C0WMC7-F1
#
_cell.length_a   1.000
_cell.length_b   1.000
_cell.length_c   1.000
_cell.angle_alpha   90.00
_cell.angle_beta   90.00
_cell.angle_gamma   90.00
#
_symmetry.space_group_name_H-M   'P 1'
#
loop_
_entity.id
_entity.type
_entity.pdbx_description
1 polymer ?
#
loop_
_entity_poly.entity_id
_entity_poly.type
_entity_poly.pdbx_seq_one_letter_code
_entity_poly.pdbx_strand_id
1 'polypeptide(L)'
;MLKKNKQQKDPNSVFEALSRSADFTNELSRNGDFLYRISFFRSLINGHLLHEQILPSLKQLHLSPTLEELKERIPIEKAVITSDLQTVQEALHRAALRLDLRQTGAKRFSCRLKKRKADK
;
A
#
# COMPACT_ATOMS: atom_id res chain seq x y z
N MET A 1 -3.42 29.99 -9.97
CA MET A 1 -3.70 28.63 -10.51
C MET A 1 -2.80 27.63 -9.77
N LEU A 2 -3.39 26.54 -9.25
CA LEU A 2 -2.80 25.65 -8.25
C LEU A 2 -1.49 24.99 -8.69
N LYS A 3 -0.52 25.00 -7.76
CA LYS A 3 0.82 24.41 -7.89
C LYS A 3 0.71 22.89 -8.12
N LYS A 4 1.20 22.41 -9.28
CA LYS A 4 1.50 20.99 -9.48
C LYS A 4 2.58 20.60 -8.46
N ASN A 5 2.19 19.87 -7.41
CA ASN A 5 3.13 19.22 -6.52
C ASN A 5 3.97 18.23 -7.34
N LYS A 6 5.17 18.66 -7.72
CA LYS A 6 6.24 17.78 -8.20
C LYS A 6 6.53 16.81 -7.06
N GLN A 7 5.90 15.64 -7.11
CA GLN A 7 6.52 14.46 -6.51
C GLN A 7 7.90 14.37 -7.16
N GLN A 8 8.94 14.56 -6.36
CA GLN A 8 10.32 14.36 -6.76
C GLN A 8 10.42 12.93 -7.31
N LYS A 9 10.32 12.82 -8.64
CA LYS A 9 10.46 11.59 -9.39
C LYS A 9 11.94 11.37 -9.52
N ASP A 10 12.47 10.51 -8.68
CA ASP A 10 13.77 9.92 -8.95
C ASP A 10 13.57 9.01 -10.19
N PRO A 11 14.16 9.34 -11.35
CA PRO A 11 13.92 8.59 -12.59
C PRO A 11 14.47 7.16 -12.54
N ASN A 12 15.28 6.83 -11.53
CA ASN A 12 15.75 5.48 -11.20
C ASN A 12 14.93 4.83 -10.06
N SER A 13 13.82 5.43 -9.65
CA SER A 13 12.93 4.85 -8.65
C SER A 13 12.29 3.58 -9.20
N VAL A 14 12.42 2.48 -8.46
CA VAL A 14 11.73 1.21 -8.70
C VAL A 14 10.25 1.41 -9.04
N PHE A 15 9.58 2.40 -8.46
CA PHE A 15 8.17 2.68 -8.71
C PHE A 15 7.88 3.35 -10.06
N GLU A 16 8.83 4.09 -10.65
CA GLU A 16 8.67 4.57 -12.02
C GLU A 16 8.66 3.42 -13.01
N ALA A 17 9.54 2.43 -12.81
CA ALA A 17 9.56 1.22 -13.63
C ALA A 17 8.24 0.42 -13.49
N LEU A 18 7.76 0.22 -12.25
CA LEU A 18 6.49 -0.47 -12.00
C LEU A 18 5.29 0.28 -12.60
N SER A 19 5.30 1.63 -12.56
CA SER A 19 4.22 2.48 -13.11
C SER A 19 4.09 2.44 -14.63
N ARG A 20 5.04 1.82 -15.35
CA ARG A 20 4.90 1.56 -16.80
C ARG A 20 3.95 0.41 -17.10
N SER A 21 3.70 -0.48 -16.13
CA SER A 21 2.74 -1.56 -16.29
C SER A 21 1.32 -1.02 -16.17
N ALA A 22 0.48 -1.32 -17.16
CA ALA A 22 -0.94 -1.00 -17.10
C ALA A 22 -1.63 -1.70 -15.91
N ASP A 23 -1.10 -2.84 -15.45
CA ASP A 23 -1.65 -3.62 -14.33
C ASP A 23 -1.23 -3.09 -12.95
N PHE A 24 -0.24 -2.20 -12.89
CA PHE A 24 0.20 -1.63 -11.63
C PHE A 24 -0.66 -0.43 -11.25
N THR A 25 -1.20 -0.47 -10.04
CA THR A 25 -1.95 0.63 -9.43
C THR A 25 -1.07 1.26 -8.35
N ASN A 26 -1.02 2.59 -8.32
CA ASN A 26 -0.29 3.37 -7.32
C ASN A 26 -1.07 4.65 -7.00
N GLU A 27 -1.99 4.54 -6.05
CA GLU A 27 -2.98 5.58 -5.75
C GLU A 27 -2.64 6.27 -4.44
N LEU A 28 -2.70 7.60 -4.45
CA LEU A 28 -2.60 8.43 -3.25
C LEU A 28 -4.03 8.84 -2.85
N SER A 29 -4.41 8.54 -1.62
CA SER A 29 -5.71 8.85 -1.06
C SER A 29 -5.56 9.59 0.26
N ARG A 30 -6.58 10.37 0.62
CA ARG A 30 -6.68 11.09 1.88
C ARG A 30 -7.82 10.50 2.70
N ASN A 31 -7.60 10.28 3.99
CA ASN A 31 -8.68 10.03 4.92
C ASN A 31 -8.50 10.92 6.16
N GLY A 32 -9.47 11.80 6.42
CA GLY A 32 -9.35 12.85 7.43
C GLY A 32 -8.06 13.67 7.26
N ASP A 33 -7.23 13.65 8.30
CA ASP A 33 -5.99 14.42 8.38
C ASP A 33 -4.74 13.71 7.88
N PHE A 34 -4.84 12.45 7.44
CA PHE A 34 -3.69 11.71 6.93
C PHE A 34 -3.82 11.34 5.46
N LEU A 35 -2.66 11.27 4.80
CA LEU A 35 -2.51 10.77 3.45
C LEU A 35 -1.96 9.36 3.50
N TYR A 36 -2.49 8.47 2.67
CA TYR A 36 -1.96 7.14 2.49
C TYR A 36 -1.86 6.81 1.01
N ARG A 37 -0.90 5.96 0.65
CA ARG A 37 -0.71 5.50 -0.72
C ARG A 37 -0.83 3.99 -0.75
N ILE A 38 -1.65 3.49 -1.67
CA ILE A 38 -1.81 2.08 -1.92
C ILE A 38 -1.12 1.74 -3.24
N SER A 39 -0.24 0.74 -3.24
CA SER A 39 0.37 0.25 -4.47
C SER A 39 0.25 -1.26 -4.60
N PHE A 40 -0.16 -1.76 -5.75
CA PHE A 40 -0.35 -3.19 -6.00
C PHE A 40 -0.46 -3.50 -7.50
N PHE A 41 -0.31 -4.77 -7.87
CA PHE A 41 -0.67 -5.27 -9.20
C PHE A 41 -2.09 -5.82 -9.17
N ARG A 42 -2.99 -5.31 -10.02
CA ARG A 42 -4.41 -5.69 -10.01
C ARG A 42 -4.60 -7.17 -10.29
N SER A 43 -3.78 -7.74 -11.19
CA SER A 43 -3.80 -9.17 -11.50
C SER A 43 -3.36 -10.09 -10.35
N LEU A 44 -2.57 -9.57 -9.40
CA LEU A 44 -1.96 -10.40 -8.34
C LEU A 44 -2.73 -10.35 -7.02
N ILE A 45 -3.46 -9.28 -6.75
CA ILE A 45 -4.19 -9.15 -5.48
C ILE A 45 -5.62 -9.68 -5.56
N ASN A 46 -6.19 -9.97 -4.40
CA ASN A 46 -7.62 -10.21 -4.28
C ASN A 46 -8.36 -8.86 -4.13
N GLY A 47 -8.97 -8.37 -5.22
CA GLY A 47 -9.75 -7.13 -5.21
C GLY A 47 -10.88 -7.12 -4.19
N HIS A 48 -11.54 -8.26 -3.93
CA HIS A 48 -12.58 -8.36 -2.92
C HIS A 48 -12.03 -8.11 -1.51
N LEU A 49 -10.87 -8.69 -1.15
CA LEU A 49 -10.23 -8.41 0.14
C LEU A 49 -9.82 -6.93 0.25
N LEU A 50 -9.32 -6.33 -0.82
CA LEU A 50 -9.00 -4.91 -0.85
C LEU A 50 -10.23 -4.05 -0.56
N HIS A 51 -11.32 -4.26 -1.31
CA HIS A 51 -12.52 -3.43 -1.22
C HIS A 51 -13.36 -3.67 0.04
N GLU A 52 -13.43 -4.90 0.54
CA GLU A 52 -14.28 -5.27 1.69
C GLU A 52 -13.55 -5.21 3.03
N GLN A 53 -12.23 -5.40 3.07
CA GLN A 53 -11.50 -5.48 4.34
C GLN A 53 -10.50 -4.33 4.50
N ILE A 54 -9.68 -4.06 3.50
CA ILE A 54 -8.59 -3.08 3.64
C ILE A 54 -9.11 -1.65 3.55
N LEU A 55 -9.80 -1.29 2.46
CA LEU A 55 -10.28 0.07 2.25
C LEU A 55 -11.26 0.53 3.35
N PRO A 56 -12.22 -0.28 3.82
CA PRO A 56 -13.11 0.12 4.91
C PRO A 56 -12.35 0.30 6.22
N SER A 57 -11.40 -0.59 6.54
CA SER A 57 -10.53 -0.43 7.72
C SER A 57 -9.74 0.87 7.66
N LEU A 58 -9.24 1.24 6.48
CA LEU A 58 -8.53 2.52 6.28
C LEU A 58 -9.45 3.74 6.44
N LYS A 59 -10.70 3.64 5.96
CA LYS A 59 -11.71 4.71 6.05
C LYS A 59 -12.20 4.94 7.49
N GLN A 60 -12.28 3.89 8.30
CA GLN A 60 -12.68 3.97 9.71
C GLN A 60 -11.62 4.61 10.62
N LEU A 61 -10.44 4.90 10.10
CA LEU A 61 -9.41 5.62 10.83
C LEU A 61 -9.74 7.11 10.85
N HIS A 62 -10.01 7.63 12.03
CA HIS A 62 -10.30 9.06 12.21
C HIS A 62 -9.04 9.88 12.48
N LEU A 63 -7.98 9.21 12.96
CA LEU A 63 -6.68 9.78 13.25
C LEU A 63 -5.62 9.03 12.46
N SER A 64 -4.47 9.67 12.25
CA SER A 64 -3.33 9.07 11.58
C SER A 64 -2.82 7.86 12.39
N PRO A 65 -3.02 6.61 11.94
CA PRO A 65 -2.59 5.46 12.71
C PRO A 65 -1.08 5.28 12.62
N THR A 66 -0.52 4.52 13.55
CA THR A 66 0.79 3.89 13.39
C THR A 66 0.71 2.70 12.41
N LEU A 67 1.86 2.25 11.92
CA LEU A 67 1.94 1.11 11.00
C LEU A 67 1.57 -0.20 11.73
N GLU A 68 1.86 -0.23 13.02
CA GLU A 68 1.54 -1.28 13.98
C GLU A 68 0.03 -1.40 14.17
N GLU A 69 -0.67 -0.28 14.45
CA GLU A 69 -2.13 -0.26 14.54
C GLU A 69 -2.81 -0.70 13.23
N LEU A 70 -2.27 -0.31 12.08
CA LEU A 70 -2.75 -0.78 10.79
C LEU A 70 -2.61 -2.30 10.64
N LYS A 71 -1.48 -2.85 11.06
CA LYS A 71 -1.24 -4.30 11.00
C LYS A 71 -2.21 -5.07 11.89
N GLU A 72 -2.59 -4.54 13.04
CA GLU A 72 -3.57 -5.17 13.93
C GLU A 72 -5.01 -5.06 13.41
N ARG A 73 -5.36 -3.94 12.77
CA ARG A 73 -6.72 -3.70 12.26
C ARG A 73 -7.02 -4.43 10.96
N ILE A 74 -6.05 -4.56 10.06
CA ILE A 74 -6.28 -5.21 8.78
C ILE A 74 -6.03 -6.71 8.98
N PRO A 75 -7.05 -7.59 8.85
CA PRO A 75 -6.96 -9.01 9.19
C PRO A 75 -6.20 -9.80 8.11
N ILE A 76 -4.91 -9.52 7.94
CA ILE A 76 -4.05 -10.14 6.93
C ILE A 76 -2.91 -10.86 7.64
N GLU A 77 -2.87 -12.19 7.52
CA GLU A 77 -1.95 -13.08 8.24
C GLU A 77 -0.44 -12.75 8.05
N LYS A 78 -0.05 -11.93 7.04
CA LYS A 78 1.37 -11.68 6.69
C LYS A 78 1.70 -10.21 6.37
N ALA A 79 1.24 -9.27 7.19
CA ALA A 79 1.68 -7.87 7.10
C ALA A 79 3.16 -7.69 7.52
N VAL A 80 3.96 -6.98 6.71
CA VAL A 80 5.40 -6.77 6.94
C VAL A 80 5.76 -5.29 6.85
N ILE A 81 6.13 -4.70 7.99
CA ILE A 81 6.61 -3.32 8.05
C ILE A 81 8.06 -3.30 7.56
N THR A 82 8.36 -2.58 6.49
CA THR A 82 9.73 -2.44 5.99
C THR A 82 9.93 -1.08 5.31
N SER A 83 11.15 -0.56 5.44
CA SER A 83 11.65 0.61 4.71
C SER A 83 12.48 0.23 3.48
N ASP A 84 12.88 -1.04 3.38
CA ASP A 84 13.73 -1.55 2.30
C ASP A 84 12.95 -1.67 0.99
N LEU A 85 13.47 -1.00 -0.05
CA LEU A 85 12.80 -0.90 -1.35
C LEU A 85 12.81 -2.23 -2.10
N GLN A 86 13.86 -3.04 -1.94
CA GLN A 86 13.98 -4.33 -2.60
C GLN A 86 12.94 -5.31 -2.05
N THR A 87 12.82 -5.38 -0.72
CA THR A 87 11.78 -6.17 -0.05
C THR A 87 10.37 -5.76 -0.49
N VAL A 88 10.12 -4.45 -0.62
CA VAL A 88 8.83 -3.94 -1.11
C VAL A 88 8.55 -4.39 -2.55
N GLN A 89 9.54 -4.29 -3.44
CA GLN A 89 9.39 -4.70 -4.83
C GLN A 89 9.12 -6.20 -4.96
N GLU A 90 9.90 -7.02 -4.26
CA GLU A 90 9.70 -8.47 -4.22
C GLU A 90 8.32 -8.84 -3.65
N ALA A 91 7.86 -8.12 -2.62
CA ALA A 91 6.55 -8.33 -2.06
C ALA A 91 5.46 -8.04 -3.10
N LEU A 92 5.54 -6.91 -3.81
CA LEU A 92 4.58 -6.53 -4.85
C LEU A 92 4.48 -7.59 -5.96
N HIS A 93 5.62 -8.12 -6.42
CA HIS A 93 5.63 -9.23 -7.39
C HIS A 93 5.06 -10.55 -6.84
N ARG A 94 5.00 -10.70 -5.50
CA ARG A 94 4.46 -11.88 -4.82
C ARG A 94 3.03 -11.68 -4.31
N ALA A 95 2.23 -10.88 -5.02
CA ALA A 95 0.84 -10.57 -4.69
C ALA A 95 0.66 -9.79 -3.37
N ALA A 96 1.65 -9.02 -2.95
CA ALA A 96 1.47 -8.10 -1.82
C ALA A 96 0.85 -6.77 -2.26
N LEU A 97 0.26 -6.09 -1.28
CA LEU A 97 -0.22 -4.73 -1.39
C LEU A 97 0.62 -3.84 -0.49
N ARG A 98 1.15 -2.76 -1.04
CA ARG A 98 1.90 -1.78 -0.27
C ARG A 98 0.96 -0.69 0.23
N LEU A 99 1.19 -0.23 1.47
CA LEU A 99 0.45 0.83 2.11
C LEU A 99 1.43 1.82 2.74
N ASP A 100 1.72 2.93 2.08
CA ASP A 100 2.54 3.99 2.69
C ASP A 100 1.66 4.97 3.44
N LEU A 101 1.96 5.23 4.72
CA LEU A 101 1.39 6.35 5.44
C LEU A 101 2.28 7.57 5.27
N ARG A 102 1.71 8.66 4.76
CA ARG A 102 2.33 9.99 4.77
C ARG A 102 1.77 10.76 5.96
N GLN A 103 2.27 10.43 7.15
CA GLN A 103 2.30 11.40 8.24
C GLN A 103 3.36 12.45 7.92
N THR A 104 3.30 13.59 8.60
CA THR A 104 4.27 14.68 8.57
C THR A 104 5.71 14.27 8.98
N GLY A 105 5.99 12.97 9.12
CA GLY A 105 7.31 12.33 9.11
C GLY A 105 7.23 10.99 8.34
N ALA A 106 8.08 10.81 7.33
CA ALA A 106 8.01 9.71 6.37
C ALA A 106 8.29 8.32 6.99
N LYS A 107 7.25 7.50 7.19
CA LYS A 107 7.37 6.06 7.50
C LYS A 107 6.58 5.22 6.47
N ARG A 108 7.10 4.05 6.07
CA ARG A 108 6.57 3.22 4.98
C ARG A 108 6.06 1.88 5.51
N PHE A 109 4.92 1.40 5.04
CA PHE A 109 4.34 0.11 5.41
C PHE A 109 4.02 -0.74 4.18
N SER A 110 4.11 -2.06 4.33
CA SER A 110 3.79 -3.01 3.26
C SER A 110 3.03 -4.19 3.84
N CYS A 111 2.06 -4.72 3.11
CA CYS A 111 1.23 -5.80 3.62
C CYS A 111 1.00 -6.88 2.57
N ARG A 112 1.35 -8.12 2.88
CA ARG A 112 1.13 -9.22 1.94
C ARG A 112 -0.29 -9.76 2.06
N LEU A 113 -1.08 -9.64 0.99
CA LEU A 113 -2.35 -10.33 0.82
C LEU A 113 -2.09 -11.73 0.23
N LYS A 114 -2.11 -12.77 1.05
CA LYS A 114 -2.20 -14.15 0.54
C LYS A 114 -3.53 -14.76 0.93
N LYS A 115 -4.20 -15.42 -0.01
CA LYS A 115 -5.21 -16.43 0.31
C LYS A 115 -4.54 -17.57 1.08
N ARG A 116 -5.22 -18.12 2.09
CA ARG A 116 -5.09 -19.55 2.38
C ARG A 116 -5.44 -20.29 1.10
N LYS A 117 -4.53 -21.11 0.57
CA LYS A 117 -5.00 -22.28 -0.16
C LYS A 117 -5.77 -23.08 0.89
N ALA A 118 -7.06 -23.29 0.68
CA ALA A 118 -7.75 -24.36 1.35
C ALA A 118 -7.01 -25.64 0.93
N ASP A 119 -6.30 -26.23 1.89
CA ASP A 119 -5.78 -27.58 1.77
C ASP A 119 -6.99 -28.47 1.49
N LYS A 120 -6.96 -29.19 0.36
CA LYS A 120 -7.93 -30.21 0.00
C LYS A 120 -7.18 -31.50 -0.16
#